data_AF-A0A9D1LAU6-F1
#
_entry.id   AF-A0A9D1LAU6-F1
#
_cell.length_a   1.000
_cell.length_b   1.000
_cell.length_c   1.000
_cell.angle_alpha   90.00
_cell.angle_beta   90.00
_cell.angle_gamma   90.00
#
_symmetry.space_group_name_H-M   'P 1'
#
loop_
_entity.id
_entity.type
_entity.pdbx_description
1 polymer ?
#
loop_
_entity_poly.entity_id
_entity_poly.type
_entity_poly.pdbx_seq_one_letter_code
_entity_poly.pdbx_strand_id
1 'polypeptide(L)'
;MALSMVHLLAARRFARERKSIFNCPEYYLGAIAPDAMHVRFKDDKSRKNEFHLGNWTEPNDDQVFAYWKGHSSAFDLGYGVHVMTDARWIPRIKRSFPDLVNERGAVSPMPYYADVYQTDYALFEKSPERPEIFRLLASAHAPKDHPLLTAAEIETWRDMQLRFYDAPCPYSEPVRHIDVPYIFDFLNDLLPELEARIQPYFPKEEML
;
A
#
# COMPACT_ATOMS: atom_id res chain seq x y z
N MET A 1 -8.95 -3.04 -1.94
CA MET A 1 -7.75 -2.38 -1.40
C MET A 1 -7.37 -1.26 -2.28
N ALA A 2 -6.48 -0.41 -1.79
CA ALA A 2 -5.80 0.47 -2.70
C ALA A 2 -4.92 -0.38 -3.64
N LEU A 3 -4.53 0.18 -4.77
CA LEU A 3 -3.57 -0.45 -5.68
C LEU A 3 -2.20 0.19 -5.47
N SER A 4 -1.18 -0.35 -6.15
CA SER A 4 0.22 -0.08 -5.79
C SER A 4 0.61 1.39 -5.89
N MET A 5 0.06 2.19 -6.81
CA MET A 5 0.40 3.61 -6.83
C MET A 5 -0.06 4.34 -5.58
N VAL A 6 -1.23 4.01 -5.01
CA VAL A 6 -1.68 4.61 -3.75
C VAL A 6 -0.70 4.30 -2.60
N HIS A 7 -0.28 3.04 -2.46
CA HIS A 7 0.67 2.64 -1.42
C HIS A 7 2.04 3.31 -1.60
N LEU A 8 2.54 3.33 -2.84
CA LEU A 8 3.82 3.94 -3.15
C LEU A 8 3.81 5.45 -2.94
N LEU A 9 2.70 6.12 -3.24
CA LEU A 9 2.54 7.55 -2.97
C LEU A 9 2.38 7.85 -1.48
N ALA A 10 1.67 7.00 -0.72
CA ALA A 10 1.62 7.08 0.73
C ALA A 10 3.04 6.98 1.31
N ALA A 11 3.79 5.95 0.92
CA ALA A 11 5.16 5.71 1.34
C ALA A 11 6.09 6.88 0.98
N ARG A 12 6.03 7.34 -0.27
CA ARG A 12 6.86 8.46 -0.76
C ARG A 12 6.57 9.74 0.01
N ARG A 13 5.30 10.08 0.23
CA ARG A 13 4.91 11.28 0.97
C ARG A 13 5.33 11.19 2.43
N PHE A 14 5.15 10.05 3.08
CA PHE A 14 5.61 9.81 4.45
C PHE A 14 7.13 9.99 4.60
N ALA A 15 7.89 9.55 3.60
CA ALA A 15 9.34 9.61 3.61
C ALA A 15 9.92 11.01 3.29
N ARG A 16 9.12 12.00 2.85
CA ARG A 16 9.61 13.31 2.35
C ARG A 16 10.52 14.03 3.34
N GLU A 17 10.27 13.88 4.63
CA GLU A 17 11.04 14.54 5.68
C GLU A 17 12.01 13.58 6.40
N ARG A 18 12.29 12.41 5.81
CA ARG A 18 13.10 11.32 6.39
C ARG A 18 14.11 10.83 5.37
N LYS A 19 15.29 11.44 5.35
CA LYS A 19 16.31 11.20 4.32
C LYS A 19 16.76 9.74 4.26
N SER A 20 16.84 9.06 5.41
CA SER A 20 17.33 7.68 5.48
C SER A 20 16.44 6.70 4.70
N ILE A 21 15.13 6.94 4.65
CA ILE A 21 14.17 6.07 3.94
C ILE A 21 13.71 6.65 2.61
N PHE A 22 13.84 7.96 2.37
CA PHE A 22 13.39 8.60 1.14
C PHE A 22 14.03 8.01 -0.13
N ASN A 23 15.31 7.66 -0.06
CA ASN A 23 16.04 7.02 -1.15
C ASN A 23 16.42 5.56 -0.85
N CYS A 24 15.74 4.92 0.10
CA CYS A 24 15.98 3.51 0.45
C CYS A 24 15.10 2.60 -0.42
N PRO A 25 15.68 1.77 -1.31
CA PRO A 25 14.94 0.82 -2.13
C PRO A 25 14.04 -0.13 -1.32
N GLU A 26 14.56 -0.68 -0.23
CA GLU A 26 13.90 -1.69 0.60
C GLU A 26 12.63 -1.15 1.26
N TYR A 27 12.58 0.15 1.59
CA TYR A 27 11.39 0.80 2.12
C TYR A 27 10.21 0.76 1.14
N TYR A 28 10.43 1.09 -0.14
CA TYR A 28 9.39 1.03 -1.15
C TYR A 28 8.98 -0.40 -1.49
N LEU A 29 9.94 -1.34 -1.42
CA LEU A 29 9.64 -2.77 -1.56
C LEU A 29 8.72 -3.25 -0.43
N GLY A 30 9.01 -2.84 0.81
CA GLY A 30 8.13 -3.08 1.96
C GLY A 30 6.71 -2.53 1.73
N ALA A 31 6.59 -1.34 1.15
CA ALA A 31 5.30 -0.69 0.88
C ALA A 31 4.40 -1.39 -0.15
N ILE A 32 4.90 -2.44 -0.83
CA ILE A 32 4.10 -3.30 -1.71
C ILE A 32 4.12 -4.77 -1.28
N ALA A 33 4.98 -5.14 -0.33
CA ALA A 33 5.25 -6.52 0.02
C ALA A 33 4.07 -7.32 0.63
N PRO A 34 3.14 -6.74 1.41
CA PRO A 34 2.04 -7.53 1.98
C PRO A 34 1.20 -8.25 0.92
N ASP A 35 1.05 -7.65 -0.27
CA ASP A 35 0.35 -8.25 -1.40
C ASP A 35 1.17 -9.32 -2.17
N ALA A 36 2.45 -9.51 -1.84
CA ALA A 36 3.25 -10.62 -2.39
C ALA A 36 2.68 -12.00 -2.05
N MET A 37 1.77 -12.09 -1.07
CA MET A 37 0.96 -13.29 -0.82
C MET A 37 0.23 -13.82 -2.07
N HIS A 38 -0.09 -12.94 -3.03
CA HIS A 38 -0.74 -13.29 -4.29
C HIS A 38 0.17 -14.15 -5.19
N VAL A 39 1.49 -14.15 -4.98
CA VAL A 39 2.40 -15.06 -5.68
C VAL A 39 2.10 -16.51 -5.28
N ARG A 40 1.93 -16.77 -3.98
CA ARG A 40 1.63 -18.09 -3.41
C ARG A 40 0.17 -18.50 -3.60
N PHE A 41 -0.75 -17.60 -3.29
CA PHE A 41 -2.18 -17.92 -3.15
C PHE A 41 -3.05 -17.46 -4.32
N LYS A 42 -2.48 -16.76 -5.32
CA LYS A 42 -3.21 -16.24 -6.48
C LYS A 42 -4.42 -15.41 -6.02
N ASP A 43 -5.63 -15.78 -6.45
CA ASP A 43 -6.86 -15.06 -6.14
C ASP A 43 -7.49 -15.43 -4.78
N ASP A 44 -6.91 -16.37 -4.04
CA ASP A 44 -7.41 -16.73 -2.71
C ASP A 44 -7.07 -15.63 -1.68
N LYS A 45 -8.12 -14.94 -1.24
CA LYS A 45 -8.06 -13.85 -0.24
C LYS A 45 -8.27 -14.33 1.20
N SER A 46 -8.49 -15.64 1.44
CA SER A 46 -8.77 -16.17 2.78
C SER A 46 -7.64 -15.94 3.78
N ARG A 47 -6.39 -15.86 3.29
CA ARG A 47 -5.19 -15.59 4.10
C ARG A 47 -4.83 -14.11 4.22
N LYS A 48 -5.56 -13.21 3.55
CA LYS A 48 -5.14 -11.81 3.40
C LYS A 48 -4.98 -11.07 4.73
N ASN A 49 -5.81 -11.41 5.72
CA ASN A 49 -5.72 -10.82 7.06
C ASN A 49 -4.41 -11.16 7.78
N GLU A 50 -3.80 -12.32 7.54
CA GLU A 50 -2.52 -12.70 8.13
C GLU A 50 -1.38 -11.83 7.59
N PHE A 51 -1.30 -11.69 6.27
CA PHE A 51 -0.26 -10.88 5.61
C PHE A 51 -0.43 -9.38 5.86
N HIS A 52 -1.65 -8.94 6.14
CA HIS A 52 -1.95 -7.57 6.53
C HIS A 52 -2.01 -7.40 8.04
N LEU A 53 -1.40 -8.29 8.84
CA LEU A 53 -1.29 -8.13 10.30
C LEU A 53 -2.62 -7.76 10.94
N GLY A 54 -3.70 -8.48 10.62
CA GLY A 54 -5.02 -8.26 11.19
C GLY A 54 -5.79 -7.04 10.67
N ASN A 55 -5.24 -6.29 9.71
CA ASN A 55 -5.80 -5.03 9.22
C ASN A 55 -6.58 -5.15 7.90
N TRP A 56 -6.90 -6.37 7.44
CA TRP A 56 -7.58 -6.53 6.16
C TRP A 56 -9.05 -6.07 6.20
N THR A 57 -9.74 -6.32 7.31
CA THR A 57 -11.16 -6.01 7.44
C THR A 57 -11.42 -4.69 8.15
N GLU A 58 -10.68 -4.43 9.22
CA GLU A 58 -10.81 -3.25 10.07
C GLU A 58 -9.44 -2.85 10.63
N PRO A 59 -9.23 -1.56 10.96
CA PRO A 59 -8.04 -1.10 11.67
C PRO A 59 -7.75 -1.89 12.95
N ASN A 60 -6.56 -2.49 13.02
CA ASN A 60 -6.04 -3.16 14.20
C ASN A 60 -4.53 -2.90 14.32
N ASP A 61 -4.18 -1.77 14.92
CA ASP A 61 -2.78 -1.35 14.95
C ASP A 61 -1.92 -2.24 15.87
N ASP A 62 -2.51 -2.98 16.81
CA ASP A 62 -1.78 -3.79 17.81
C ASP A 62 -0.88 -4.85 17.17
N GLN A 63 -1.32 -5.47 16.08
CA GLN A 63 -0.52 -6.48 15.37
C GLN A 63 0.62 -5.84 14.56
N VAL A 64 0.42 -4.65 14.01
CA VAL A 64 1.47 -3.89 13.34
C VAL A 64 2.52 -3.46 14.36
N PHE A 65 2.09 -2.99 15.53
CA PHE A 65 2.95 -2.64 16.64
C PHE A 65 3.72 -3.84 17.20
N ALA A 66 3.06 -4.99 17.34
CA ALA A 66 3.71 -6.23 17.75
C ALA A 66 4.78 -6.68 16.75
N TYR A 67 4.50 -6.56 15.45
CA TYR A 67 5.46 -6.82 14.40
C TYR A 67 6.68 -5.88 14.51
N TRP A 68 6.47 -4.57 14.65
CA TRP A 68 7.57 -3.60 14.73
C TRP A 68 8.45 -3.71 15.97
N LYS A 69 7.93 -4.26 17.08
CA LYS A 69 8.77 -4.55 18.27
C LYS A 69 9.89 -5.55 17.99
N GLY A 70 9.73 -6.40 16.97
CA GLY A 70 10.74 -7.37 16.56
C GLY A 70 11.42 -7.06 15.22
N HIS A 71 10.93 -6.05 14.49
CA HIS A 71 11.31 -5.78 13.10
C HIS A 71 11.35 -4.26 12.86
N SER A 72 12.56 -3.72 12.67
CA SER A 72 12.80 -2.27 12.62
C SER A 72 13.61 -1.82 11.40
N SER A 73 13.68 -2.64 10.36
CA SER A 73 14.34 -2.23 9.11
C SER A 73 13.48 -1.25 8.31
N ALA A 74 14.09 -0.60 7.33
CA ALA A 74 13.36 0.25 6.39
C ALA A 74 12.27 -0.52 5.63
N PHE A 75 12.51 -1.80 5.30
CA PHE A 75 11.50 -2.68 4.72
C PHE A 75 10.29 -2.84 5.64
N ASP A 76 10.51 -3.09 6.94
CA ASP A 76 9.44 -3.32 7.92
C ASP A 76 8.60 -2.07 8.15
N LEU A 77 9.22 -0.89 8.11
CA LEU A 77 8.52 0.38 8.12
C LEU A 77 7.62 0.52 6.89
N GLY A 78 8.14 0.26 5.70
CA GLY A 78 7.36 0.27 4.46
C GLY A 78 6.18 -0.72 4.50
N TYR A 79 6.42 -1.92 5.02
CA TYR A 79 5.41 -2.96 5.23
C TYR A 79 4.26 -2.44 6.08
N GLY A 80 4.56 -1.83 7.22
CA GLY A 80 3.52 -1.29 8.10
C GLY A 80 2.81 -0.07 7.49
N VAL A 81 3.48 0.78 6.70
CA VAL A 81 2.81 1.86 5.94
C VAL A 81 1.77 1.29 4.99
N HIS A 82 2.08 0.21 4.26
CA HIS A 82 1.11 -0.48 3.40
C HIS A 82 -0.09 -0.97 4.20
N VAL A 83 0.18 -1.74 5.27
CA VAL A 83 -0.86 -2.35 6.10
C VAL A 83 -1.79 -1.31 6.70
N MET A 84 -1.25 -0.22 7.24
CA MET A 84 -2.04 0.88 7.78
C MET A 84 -2.81 1.63 6.69
N THR A 85 -2.25 1.77 5.48
CA THR A 85 -2.97 2.36 4.35
C THR A 85 -4.24 1.58 4.03
N ASP A 86 -4.14 0.25 3.91
CA ASP A 86 -5.31 -0.59 3.60
C ASP A 86 -6.35 -0.63 4.72
N ALA A 87 -5.89 -0.67 5.97
CA ALA A 87 -6.76 -0.60 7.14
C ALA A 87 -7.74 0.58 7.06
N ARG A 88 -7.29 1.73 6.54
CA ARG A 88 -8.09 2.97 6.48
C ARG A 88 -8.83 3.13 5.16
N TRP A 89 -8.39 2.44 4.10
CA TRP A 89 -8.94 2.56 2.76
C TRP A 89 -10.43 2.20 2.68
N ILE A 90 -10.79 0.96 3.01
CA ILE A 90 -12.18 0.48 2.90
C ILE A 90 -13.13 1.22 3.85
N PRO A 91 -12.79 1.46 5.13
CA PRO A 91 -13.64 2.27 6.00
C PRO A 91 -13.87 3.69 5.48
N ARG A 92 -12.85 4.34 4.88
CA ARG A 92 -13.01 5.66 4.25
C ARG A 92 -13.97 5.59 3.07
N ILE A 93 -13.83 4.61 2.18
CA ILE A 93 -14.72 4.42 1.03
C ILE A 93 -16.17 4.22 1.48
N LYS A 94 -16.42 3.32 2.44
CA LYS A 94 -17.77 3.08 2.97
C LYS A 94 -18.41 4.35 3.55
N ARG A 95 -17.61 5.21 4.18
CA ARG A 95 -18.07 6.49 4.73
C ARG A 95 -18.31 7.55 3.64
N SER A 96 -17.44 7.63 2.64
CA SER A 96 -17.52 8.63 1.57
C SER A 96 -18.59 8.31 0.53
N PHE A 97 -18.78 7.02 0.23
CA PHE A 97 -19.59 6.54 -0.88
C PHE A 97 -20.50 5.41 -0.40
N PRO A 98 -21.54 5.72 0.40
CA PRO A 98 -22.44 4.71 0.95
C PRO A 98 -23.20 3.94 -0.14
N ASP A 99 -23.36 4.53 -1.33
CA ASP A 99 -23.95 3.90 -2.51
C ASP A 99 -23.07 2.83 -3.16
N LEU A 100 -21.76 2.81 -2.85
CA LEU A 100 -20.89 1.68 -3.18
C LEU A 100 -21.05 0.50 -2.23
N VAL A 101 -21.86 0.60 -1.18
CA VAL A 101 -22.01 -0.44 -0.16
C VAL A 101 -23.30 -1.24 -0.40
N ASN A 102 -23.18 -2.55 -0.54
CA ASN A 102 -24.32 -3.44 -0.71
C ASN A 102 -25.05 -3.72 0.62
N GLU A 103 -26.18 -4.41 0.54
CA GLU A 103 -27.04 -4.77 1.69
C GLU A 103 -26.32 -5.56 2.80
N ARG A 104 -25.18 -6.20 2.48
CA ARG A 104 -24.35 -6.94 3.44
C ARG A 104 -23.27 -6.06 4.09
N GLY A 105 -23.27 -4.75 3.83
CA GLY A 105 -22.27 -3.83 4.35
C GLY A 105 -20.90 -3.94 3.66
N ALA A 106 -20.81 -4.63 2.51
CA ALA A 106 -19.58 -4.80 1.75
C ALA A 106 -19.55 -3.86 0.53
N VAL A 107 -18.35 -3.44 0.11
CA VAL A 107 -18.19 -2.63 -1.10
C VAL A 107 -18.52 -3.47 -2.33
N SER A 108 -19.47 -3.01 -3.15
CA SER A 108 -19.87 -3.63 -4.40
C SER A 108 -18.69 -3.63 -5.38
N PRO A 109 -18.28 -4.81 -5.92
CA PRO A 109 -17.13 -4.92 -6.82
C PRO A 109 -17.16 -3.96 -8.00
N MET A 110 -18.33 -3.76 -8.59
CA MET A 110 -18.60 -2.71 -9.56
C MET A 110 -19.57 -1.71 -8.94
N PRO A 111 -19.34 -0.40 -9.09
CA PRO A 111 -18.31 0.25 -9.92
C PRO A 111 -16.93 0.41 -9.26
N TYR A 112 -16.73 -0.10 -8.03
CA TYR A 112 -15.50 0.08 -7.26
C TYR A 112 -14.20 -0.23 -8.02
N TYR A 113 -14.09 -1.41 -8.63
CA TYR A 113 -12.86 -1.80 -9.33
C TYR A 113 -12.59 -0.94 -10.57
N ALA A 114 -13.64 -0.50 -11.29
CA ALA A 114 -13.45 0.41 -12.42
C ALA A 114 -12.82 1.72 -11.97
N ASP A 115 -13.33 2.33 -10.89
CA ASP A 115 -12.77 3.57 -10.35
C ASP A 115 -11.34 3.38 -9.86
N VAL A 116 -11.10 2.36 -9.02
CA VAL A 116 -9.78 2.11 -8.43
C VAL A 116 -8.71 1.86 -9.48
N TYR A 117 -8.97 1.00 -10.47
CA TYR A 117 -7.98 0.69 -11.50
C TYR A 117 -7.66 1.89 -12.38
N GLN A 118 -8.67 2.60 -12.89
CA GLN A 118 -8.41 3.74 -13.77
C GLN A 118 -7.71 4.88 -13.04
N THR A 119 -8.09 5.14 -11.79
CA THR A 119 -7.42 6.16 -10.99
C THR A 119 -5.98 5.79 -10.68
N ASP A 120 -5.70 4.52 -10.35
CA ASP A 120 -4.34 4.06 -10.08
C ASP A 120 -3.45 4.13 -11.35
N TYR A 121 -4.00 3.79 -12.53
CA TYR A 121 -3.34 4.00 -13.81
C TYR A 121 -3.11 5.48 -14.13
N ALA A 122 -4.07 6.36 -13.83
CA ALA A 122 -3.90 7.80 -14.00
C ALA A 122 -2.82 8.36 -13.05
N LEU A 123 -2.71 7.84 -11.83
CA LEU A 123 -1.63 8.17 -10.90
C LEU A 123 -0.28 7.70 -11.43
N PHE A 124 -0.21 6.48 -11.97
CA PHE A 124 1.01 5.96 -12.60
C PHE A 124 1.45 6.89 -13.74
N GLU A 125 0.56 7.19 -14.68
CA GLU A 125 0.88 8.00 -15.86
C GLU A 125 1.34 9.43 -15.48
N LYS A 126 0.65 10.06 -14.51
CA LYS A 126 0.79 11.51 -14.25
C LYS A 126 1.65 11.86 -13.05
N SER A 127 2.00 10.91 -12.18
CA SER A 127 2.78 11.21 -10.97
C SER A 127 4.23 11.59 -11.32
N PRO A 128 4.71 12.77 -10.91
CA PRO A 128 6.12 13.14 -11.11
C PRO A 128 7.08 12.32 -10.24
N GLU A 129 6.58 11.69 -9.18
CA GLU A 129 7.38 10.84 -8.29
C GLU A 129 7.60 9.44 -8.87
N ARG A 130 6.77 9.00 -9.83
CA ARG A 130 6.79 7.63 -10.38
C ARG A 130 8.19 7.21 -10.84
N PRO A 131 8.92 7.96 -11.69
CA PRO A 131 10.18 7.49 -12.24
C PRO A 131 11.19 7.11 -11.16
N GLU A 132 11.27 7.91 -10.10
CA GLU A 132 12.23 7.67 -9.01
C GLU A 132 11.77 6.51 -8.11
N ILE A 133 10.49 6.43 -7.77
CA ILE A 133 9.93 5.30 -7.01
C ILE A 133 10.20 3.98 -7.74
N PHE A 134 9.95 3.91 -9.05
CA PHE A 134 10.13 2.69 -9.83
C PHE A 134 11.61 2.35 -10.03
N ARG A 135 12.49 3.36 -10.14
CA ARG A 135 13.94 3.14 -10.13
C ARG A 135 14.40 2.51 -8.81
N LEU A 136 13.92 3.02 -7.67
CA LEU A 136 14.22 2.48 -6.35
C LEU A 136 13.69 1.04 -6.21
N LEU A 137 12.43 0.81 -6.54
CA LEU A 137 11.84 -0.53 -6.54
C LEU A 137 12.66 -1.52 -7.37
N ALA A 138 13.04 -1.17 -8.60
CA ALA A 138 13.82 -2.06 -9.47
C ALA A 138 15.19 -2.47 -8.89
N SER A 139 15.75 -1.66 -7.98
CA SER A 139 17.01 -1.95 -7.30
C SER A 139 16.87 -2.60 -5.92
N ALA A 140 15.66 -2.74 -5.40
CA ALA A 140 15.43 -3.21 -4.03
C ALA A 140 15.65 -4.71 -3.91
N HIS A 141 16.21 -5.18 -2.78
CA HIS A 141 16.36 -6.60 -2.50
C HIS A 141 15.46 -7.05 -1.35
N ALA A 142 14.84 -8.22 -1.48
CA ALA A 142 13.99 -8.72 -0.42
C ALA A 142 14.82 -9.19 0.80
N PRO A 143 14.33 -8.96 2.04
CA PRO A 143 14.93 -9.56 3.23
C PRO A 143 14.88 -11.09 3.14
N LYS A 144 15.95 -11.75 3.57
CA LYS A 144 16.06 -13.21 3.50
C LYS A 144 15.10 -13.93 4.45
N ASP A 145 14.92 -13.36 5.65
CA ASP A 145 14.28 -14.03 6.79
C ASP A 145 12.96 -13.35 7.22
N HIS A 146 12.19 -12.81 6.27
CA HIS A 146 10.90 -12.21 6.60
C HIS A 146 9.92 -13.27 7.13
N PRO A 147 9.21 -13.03 8.24
CA PRO A 147 8.49 -14.09 8.96
C PRO A 147 7.26 -14.65 8.23
N LEU A 148 6.67 -13.89 7.29
CA LEU A 148 5.43 -14.27 6.60
C LEU A 148 5.64 -14.66 5.13
N LEU A 149 6.65 -14.08 4.48
CA LEU A 149 6.85 -14.13 3.04
C LEU A 149 8.30 -14.50 2.76
N THR A 150 8.52 -15.33 1.76
CA THR A 150 9.86 -15.66 1.29
C THR A 150 10.42 -14.51 0.44
N ALA A 151 11.74 -14.38 0.40
CA ALA A 151 12.40 -13.41 -0.48
C ALA A 151 11.96 -13.56 -1.95
N ALA A 152 11.83 -14.82 -2.43
CA ALA A 152 11.40 -15.11 -3.79
C ALA A 152 9.97 -14.61 -4.10
N GLU A 153 9.05 -14.69 -3.13
CA GLU A 153 7.69 -14.16 -3.30
C GLU A 153 7.69 -12.64 -3.39
N ILE A 154 8.45 -11.98 -2.52
CA ILE A 154 8.57 -10.53 -2.50
C ILE A 154 9.20 -10.01 -3.80
N GLU A 155 10.28 -10.64 -4.28
CA GLU A 155 10.95 -10.27 -5.53
C GLU A 155 10.07 -10.55 -6.76
N THR A 156 9.39 -11.70 -6.78
CA THR A 156 8.43 -12.02 -7.86
C THR A 156 7.31 -10.97 -7.92
N TRP A 157 6.78 -10.58 -6.75
CA TRP A 157 5.75 -9.56 -6.68
C TRP A 157 6.25 -8.20 -7.15
N ARG A 158 7.45 -7.77 -6.71
CA ARG A 158 8.12 -6.56 -7.21
C ARG A 158 8.19 -6.55 -8.74
N ASP A 159 8.67 -7.65 -9.34
CA ASP A 159 8.82 -7.76 -10.79
C ASP A 159 7.47 -7.77 -11.53
N MET A 160 6.42 -8.31 -10.90
CA MET A 160 5.05 -8.18 -11.41
C MET A 160 4.57 -6.74 -11.36
N GLN A 161 4.79 -6.01 -10.26
CA GLN A 161 4.37 -4.62 -10.11
C GLN A 161 5.11 -3.67 -11.05
N LEU A 162 6.40 -3.90 -11.31
CA LEU A 162 7.17 -3.13 -12.29
C LEU A 162 6.60 -3.23 -13.70
N ARG A 163 5.96 -4.36 -14.05
CA ARG A 163 5.33 -4.61 -15.36
C ARG A 163 3.83 -4.40 -15.38
N PHE A 164 3.20 -4.18 -14.22
CA PHE A 164 1.73 -4.18 -14.09
C PHE A 164 1.07 -3.13 -15.00
N TYR A 165 1.71 -1.97 -15.15
CA TYR A 165 1.23 -0.85 -15.95
C TYR A 165 1.74 -0.84 -17.40
N ASP A 166 2.48 -1.88 -17.82
CA ASP A 166 2.87 -2.05 -19.23
C ASP A 166 1.68 -2.49 -20.10
N ALA A 167 0.70 -3.15 -19.47
CA ALA A 167 -0.58 -3.48 -20.09
C ALA A 167 -1.55 -2.29 -20.02
N PRO A 168 -2.53 -2.18 -20.93
CA PRO A 168 -3.59 -1.19 -20.78
C PRO A 168 -4.46 -1.48 -19.54
N CYS A 169 -5.06 -0.43 -18.97
CA CYS A 169 -6.03 -0.56 -17.89
C CYS A 169 -7.15 -1.54 -18.30
N PRO A 170 -7.50 -2.53 -17.45
CA PRO A 170 -8.53 -3.52 -17.79
C PRO A 170 -9.96 -2.98 -17.76
N TYR A 171 -10.15 -1.74 -17.30
CA TYR A 171 -11.44 -1.05 -17.21
C TYR A 171 -11.41 0.22 -18.06
N SER A 172 -12.58 0.60 -18.60
CA SER A 172 -12.74 1.75 -19.50
C SER A 172 -13.96 2.63 -19.17
N GLU A 173 -14.76 2.22 -18.18
CA GLU A 173 -15.94 2.92 -17.72
C GLU A 173 -15.55 4.22 -17.01
N PRO A 174 -16.15 5.38 -17.27
CA PRO A 174 -15.73 6.62 -16.60
C PRO A 174 -15.70 6.51 -15.06
N VAL A 175 -14.63 7.02 -14.45
CA VAL A 175 -14.48 7.10 -12.98
C VAL A 175 -15.62 7.91 -12.37
N ARG A 176 -16.26 7.38 -11.32
CA ARG A 176 -17.44 7.99 -10.69
C ARG A 176 -17.21 8.50 -9.27
N HIS A 177 -16.44 7.79 -8.45
CA HIS A 177 -16.30 8.07 -7.02
C HIS A 177 -14.83 8.23 -6.61
N ILE A 178 -14.00 7.23 -6.91
CA ILE A 178 -12.62 7.17 -6.43
C ILE A 178 -11.71 7.74 -7.52
N ASP A 179 -11.68 9.06 -7.65
CA ASP A 179 -10.84 9.79 -8.61
C ASP A 179 -9.49 10.24 -8.02
N VAL A 180 -8.63 10.84 -8.85
CA VAL A 180 -7.29 11.31 -8.41
C VAL A 180 -7.37 12.31 -7.24
N PRO A 181 -8.22 13.35 -7.27
CA PRO A 181 -8.47 14.21 -6.11
C PRO A 181 -8.81 13.44 -4.83
N TYR A 182 -9.74 12.47 -4.91
CA TYR A 182 -10.08 11.63 -3.75
C TYR A 182 -8.88 10.91 -3.15
N ILE A 183 -7.99 10.35 -3.99
CA ILE A 183 -6.76 9.71 -3.50
C ILE A 183 -5.89 10.70 -2.74
N PHE A 184 -5.72 11.92 -3.26
CA PHE A 184 -4.89 12.90 -2.58
C PHE A 184 -5.51 13.40 -1.28
N ASP A 185 -6.83 13.54 -1.21
CA ASP A 185 -7.53 13.84 0.04
C ASP A 185 -7.36 12.70 1.05
N PHE A 186 -7.51 11.45 0.61
CA PHE A 186 -7.24 10.28 1.45
C PHE A 186 -5.81 10.28 1.99
N LEU A 187 -4.81 10.54 1.15
CA LEU A 187 -3.42 10.60 1.57
C LEU A 187 -3.16 11.77 2.53
N ASN A 188 -3.80 12.92 2.33
CA ASN A 188 -3.66 14.08 3.23
C ASN A 188 -4.27 13.79 4.62
N ASP A 189 -5.39 13.07 4.67
CA ASP A 189 -6.00 12.60 5.92
C ASP A 189 -5.13 11.53 6.61
N LEU A 190 -4.55 10.61 5.82
CA LEU A 190 -3.80 9.45 6.32
C LEU A 190 -2.44 9.81 6.91
N LEU A 191 -1.71 10.75 6.32
CA LEU A 191 -0.30 11.00 6.68
C LEU A 191 -0.09 11.45 8.13
N PRO A 192 -0.86 12.41 8.69
CA PRO A 192 -0.75 12.76 10.11
C PRO A 192 -1.09 11.58 11.03
N GLU A 193 -2.02 10.72 10.60
CA GLU A 193 -2.40 9.52 11.33
C GLU A 193 -1.26 8.49 11.39
N LEU A 194 -0.60 8.25 10.25
CA LEU A 194 0.58 7.38 10.14
C LEU A 194 1.73 7.91 10.99
N GLU A 195 2.01 9.22 10.91
CA GLU A 195 3.05 9.89 11.69
C GLU A 195 2.91 9.61 13.19
N ALA A 196 1.71 9.84 13.74
CA ALA A 196 1.44 9.66 15.16
C ALA A 196 1.61 8.20 15.62
N ARG A 197 1.33 7.23 14.75
CA ARG A 197 1.41 5.79 15.05
C ARG A 197 2.79 5.20 14.87
N ILE A 198 3.54 5.71 13.91
CA ILE A 198 4.88 5.22 13.55
C ILE A 198 5.94 5.80 14.48
N GLN A 199 5.80 7.07 14.90
CA GLN A 199 6.81 7.79 15.68
C GLN A 199 7.34 7.03 16.93
N PRO A 200 6.54 6.27 17.70
CA PRO A 200 7.05 5.51 18.85
C PRO A 200 8.00 4.35 18.48
N TYR A 201 7.96 3.87 17.23
CA TYR A 201 8.73 2.72 16.75
C TYR A 201 9.84 3.12 15.78
N PHE A 202 9.61 4.20 15.03
CA PHE A 202 10.55 4.78 14.09
C PHE A 202 10.55 6.29 14.30
N PRO A 203 11.32 6.80 15.29
CA PRO A 203 11.39 8.22 15.56
C PRO A 203 12.11 8.94 14.41
N LYS A 204 11.54 10.06 13.98
CA LYS A 204 12.08 10.87 12.87
C LYS A 204 13.55 11.26 13.04
N GLU A 205 13.99 11.52 14.27
CA GLU A 205 15.35 11.92 14.62
C GLU A 205 16.39 10.82 14.35
N GLU A 206 15.99 9.54 14.41
CA GLU A 206 16.85 8.40 14.09
C GLU A 206 16.86 8.07 12.58
N MET A 207 16.07 8.80 11.78
CA MET A 207 15.90 8.61 10.34
C MET A 207 16.38 9.80 9.48
N LEU A 208 17.17 10.69 10.06
CA LEU A 208 17.78 11.85 9.38
C LEU A 208 19.20 11.58 8.85
#